data_AF-A0A255R7X7-F1
#
_entry.id   AF-A0A255R7X7-F1
#
_cell.length_a   1.000
_cell.length_b   1.000
_cell.length_c   1.000
_cell.angle_alpha   90.00
_cell.angle_beta   90.00
_cell.angle_gamma   90.00
#
_symmetry.space_group_name_H-M   'P 1'
#
loop_
_entity.id
_entity.type
_entity.pdbx_description
1 polymer ?
#
loop_
_entity_poly.entity_id
_entity_poly.type
_entity_poly.pdbx_seq_one_letter_code
_entity_poly.pdbx_strand_id
1 'polypeptide(L)'
;MATAEEEDIDFKISPEDQDEHSFVTIWNIASATCDGKLEDTRALASKLLNFLCKRDCDFVVCSSSNIEYLDEKFESDNKVLYDWKPESEYVDLVSQHAEVPGKAFMSFLKTHKFNPSTKYNPRRADRVTWFNDRWSIG
;
A
#
# COMPACT_ATOMS: atom_id res chain seq x y z
N MET A 1 10.40 12.26 -28.63
CA MET A 1 9.15 12.00 -27.89
C MET A 1 9.12 10.50 -27.64
N ALA A 2 9.50 10.05 -26.44
CA ALA A 2 9.44 8.64 -26.08
C ALA A 2 8.05 8.38 -25.51
N THR A 3 7.24 7.63 -26.24
CA THR A 3 6.02 6.99 -25.72
C THR A 3 6.46 6.04 -24.61
N ALA A 4 6.19 6.40 -23.36
CA ALA A 4 6.28 5.45 -22.27
C ALA A 4 5.24 4.36 -22.57
N GLU A 5 5.70 3.17 -22.93
CA GLU A 5 4.86 1.98 -22.94
C GLU A 5 4.20 1.90 -21.56
N GLU A 6 2.87 1.96 -21.54
CA GLU A 6 2.09 1.66 -20.35
C GLU A 6 2.39 0.19 -20.00
N GLU A 7 3.36 -0.02 -19.12
CA GLU A 7 3.59 -1.33 -18.50
C GLU A 7 2.34 -1.66 -17.70
N ASP A 8 1.41 -2.34 -18.36
CA ASP A 8 0.21 -2.91 -17.78
C ASP A 8 0.66 -4.02 -16.82
N ILE A 9 0.86 -3.66 -15.55
CA ILE A 9 1.03 -4.69 -14.52
C ILE A 9 -0.31 -5.39 -14.38
N ASP A 10 -0.30 -6.67 -14.71
CA ASP A 10 -1.36 -7.60 -14.35
C ASP A 10 -1.27 -7.85 -12.84
N PHE A 11 -1.97 -7.03 -12.06
CA PHE A 11 -2.05 -7.22 -10.63
C PHE A 11 -2.79 -8.51 -10.32
N LYS A 12 -2.19 -9.34 -9.47
CA LYS A 12 -2.78 -10.60 -9.05
C LYS A 12 -3.36 -10.46 -7.65
N ILE A 13 -4.61 -10.90 -7.48
CA ILE A 13 -5.22 -11.08 -6.16
C ILE A 13 -5.62 -12.53 -6.06
N SER A 14 -4.91 -13.30 -5.23
CA SER A 14 -5.30 -14.67 -4.97
C SER A 14 -6.61 -14.67 -4.17
N PRO A 15 -7.58 -15.54 -4.51
CA PRO A 15 -8.81 -15.66 -3.72
C PRO A 15 -8.56 -16.23 -2.32
N GLU A 16 -7.45 -16.94 -2.10
CA GLU A 16 -7.02 -17.44 -0.79
C GLU A 16 -6.46 -16.35 0.14
N ASP A 17 -5.97 -15.25 -0.43
CA ASP A 17 -5.44 -14.09 0.30
C ASP A 17 -6.54 -13.08 0.67
N GLN A 18 -7.78 -13.35 0.26
CA GLN A 18 -8.94 -12.52 0.57
C GLN A 18 -9.67 -13.04 1.80
N ASP A 19 -10.09 -12.14 2.67
CA ASP A 19 -10.93 -12.46 3.81
C ASP A 19 -12.40 -12.74 3.40
N GLU A 20 -13.25 -13.02 4.40
CA GLU A 20 -14.69 -13.26 4.22
C GLU A 20 -15.45 -12.07 3.58
N HIS A 21 -14.85 -10.88 3.58
CA HIS A 21 -15.38 -9.63 3.04
C HIS A 21 -14.67 -9.18 1.74
N SER A 22 -13.81 -10.02 1.15
CA SER A 22 -13.03 -9.71 -0.05
C SER A 22 -11.99 -8.58 0.13
N PHE A 23 -11.54 -8.36 1.36
CA PHE A 23 -10.39 -7.52 1.67
C PHE A 23 -9.10 -8.32 1.53
N VAL A 24 -8.05 -7.64 1.08
CA VAL A 24 -6.71 -8.20 0.92
C VAL A 24 -5.69 -7.14 1.31
N THR A 25 -4.55 -7.55 1.85
CA THR A 25 -3.48 -6.62 2.22
C THR A 25 -2.73 -6.14 0.98
N ILE A 26 -2.23 -4.90 1.01
CA ILE A 26 -1.34 -4.37 -0.05
C ILE A 26 -0.14 -5.28 -0.23
N TRP A 27 0.40 -5.84 0.86
CA TRP A 27 1.50 -6.79 0.81
C TRP A 27 1.13 -8.05 0.03
N ASN A 28 -0.01 -8.67 0.28
CA ASN A 28 -0.42 -9.90 -0.43
C ASN A 28 -0.64 -9.63 -1.92
N ILE A 29 -1.23 -8.49 -2.29
CA ILE A 29 -1.36 -8.08 -3.70
C ILE A 29 0.02 -7.96 -4.35
N ALA A 30 0.95 -7.26 -3.69
CA ALA A 30 2.30 -7.06 -4.21
C ALA A 30 3.06 -8.39 -4.31
N SER A 31 2.95 -9.23 -3.30
CA SER A 31 3.57 -10.55 -3.22
C SER A 31 3.06 -11.47 -4.33
N ALA A 32 1.74 -11.58 -4.51
CA ALA A 32 1.13 -12.36 -5.57
C ALA A 32 1.56 -11.85 -6.96
N THR A 33 1.64 -10.53 -7.14
CA THR A 33 2.07 -9.91 -8.40
C THR A 33 3.55 -10.16 -8.70
N CYS A 34 4.41 -10.23 -7.68
CA CYS A 34 5.85 -10.44 -7.80
C CYS A 34 6.31 -11.89 -7.58
N ASP A 35 5.39 -12.85 -7.57
CA ASP A 35 5.64 -14.28 -7.31
C ASP A 35 6.42 -14.52 -5.99
N GLY A 36 6.11 -13.75 -4.95
CA GLY A 36 6.66 -13.88 -3.60
C GLY A 36 8.11 -13.41 -3.43
N LYS A 37 8.71 -12.75 -4.43
CA LYS A 37 10.08 -12.20 -4.31
C LYS A 37 10.09 -11.00 -3.38
N LEU A 38 10.79 -11.13 -2.25
CA LEU A 38 10.76 -10.12 -1.17
C LEU A 38 11.12 -8.71 -1.65
N GLU A 39 12.23 -8.55 -2.38
CA GLU A 39 12.71 -7.24 -2.83
C GLU A 39 11.72 -6.57 -3.81
N ASP A 40 11.20 -7.34 -4.76
CA ASP A 40 10.22 -6.85 -5.73
C ASP A 40 8.88 -6.53 -5.06
N THR A 41 8.45 -7.38 -4.12
CA THR A 41 7.24 -7.21 -3.31
C THR A 41 7.31 -5.92 -2.51
N ARG A 42 8.40 -5.70 -1.77
CA ARG A 42 8.62 -4.48 -0.99
C ARG A 42 8.68 -3.25 -1.90
N ALA A 43 9.36 -3.35 -3.04
CA ALA A 43 9.43 -2.25 -4.00
C ALA A 43 8.05 -1.88 -4.56
N LEU A 44 7.21 -2.87 -4.89
CA LEU A 44 5.86 -2.66 -5.38
C LEU A 44 4.93 -2.14 -4.28
N ALA A 45 4.95 -2.74 -3.08
CA ALA A 45 4.17 -2.29 -1.93
C ALA A 45 4.50 -0.84 -1.55
N SER A 46 5.78 -0.47 -1.55
CA SER A 46 6.24 0.91 -1.36
C SER A 46 5.61 1.85 -2.40
N LYS A 47 5.61 1.48 -3.69
CA LYS A 47 5.01 2.30 -4.76
C LYS A 47 3.50 2.43 -4.58
N LEU A 48 2.81 1.35 -4.22
CA LEU A 48 1.38 1.33 -3.95
C LEU A 48 1.01 2.25 -2.77
N LEU A 49 1.67 2.11 -1.62
CA LEU A 49 1.45 2.97 -0.45
C LEU A 49 1.61 4.46 -0.79
N ASN A 50 2.73 4.80 -1.46
CA ASN A 50 2.99 6.19 -1.85
C ASN A 50 1.97 6.69 -2.89
N PHE A 51 1.47 5.84 -3.78
CA PHE A 51 0.42 6.20 -4.73
C PHE A 51 -0.92 6.45 -4.06
N LEU A 52 -1.35 5.53 -3.19
CA LEU A 52 -2.62 5.63 -2.46
C LEU A 52 -2.66 6.89 -1.60
N CYS A 53 -1.59 7.14 -0.85
CA CYS A 53 -1.43 8.38 -0.08
C CYS A 53 -1.49 9.62 -0.99
N LYS A 54 -0.75 9.63 -2.10
CA LYS A 54 -0.75 10.77 -3.03
C LYS A 54 -2.12 11.02 -3.70
N ARG A 55 -2.96 10.00 -3.77
CA ARG A 55 -4.32 10.08 -4.30
C ARG A 55 -5.38 10.24 -3.21
N ASP A 56 -4.97 10.35 -1.95
CA ASP A 56 -5.86 10.48 -0.78
C ASP A 56 -6.93 9.37 -0.74
N CYS A 57 -6.50 8.12 -0.94
CA CYS A 57 -7.38 6.95 -0.96
C CYS A 57 -8.06 6.73 0.39
N ASP A 58 -9.38 6.55 0.41
CA ASP A 58 -10.21 6.55 1.63
C ASP A 58 -10.79 5.19 2.04
N PHE A 59 -10.60 4.14 1.22
CA PHE A 59 -11.16 2.81 1.48
C PHE A 59 -10.14 1.80 2.03
N VAL A 60 -8.93 2.27 2.37
CA VAL A 60 -7.94 1.41 3.01
C VAL A 60 -8.26 1.33 4.50
N VAL A 61 -8.30 0.12 5.03
CA VAL A 61 -8.69 -0.18 6.41
C VAL A 61 -7.61 -1.01 7.08
N CYS A 62 -7.72 -1.14 8.40
CA CYS A 62 -6.90 -2.03 9.19
C CYS A 62 -7.81 -2.72 10.22
N SER A 63 -7.65 -4.03 10.40
CA SER A 63 -8.39 -4.76 11.42
C SER A 63 -8.14 -4.16 12.82
N SER A 64 -9.18 -4.18 13.67
CA SER A 64 -9.12 -3.55 14.99
C SER A 64 -7.96 -4.06 15.86
N SER A 65 -7.64 -5.36 15.76
CA SER A 65 -6.52 -5.98 16.49
C SER A 65 -5.15 -5.51 16.00
N ASN A 66 -5.05 -5.08 14.74
CA ASN A 66 -3.80 -4.57 14.16
C ASN A 66 -3.62 -3.07 14.38
N ILE A 67 -4.71 -2.32 14.63
CA ILE A 67 -4.65 -0.88 14.92
C ILE A 67 -3.83 -0.62 16.18
N GLU A 68 -4.11 -1.34 17.29
CA GLU A 68 -3.37 -1.18 18.55
C GLU A 68 -1.88 -1.47 18.36
N TYR A 69 -1.55 -2.54 17.62
CA TYR A 69 -0.18 -2.90 17.32
C TYR A 69 0.55 -1.83 16.50
N LEU A 70 -0.10 -1.28 15.47
CA LEU A 70 0.47 -0.21 14.64
C LEU A 70 0.67 1.08 15.45
N ASP A 71 -0.25 1.39 16.36
CA ASP A 71 -0.15 2.54 17.25
C ASP A 71 1.03 2.41 18.22
N GLU A 72 1.19 1.25 18.87
CA GLU A 72 2.36 0.97 19.72
C GLU A 72 3.69 1.06 18.94
N LYS A 73 3.70 0.58 17.69
CA LYS A 73 4.87 0.70 16.81
C LYS A 73 5.15 2.14 16.42
N PHE A 74 4.11 2.95 16.24
CA PHE A 74 4.24 4.37 15.99
C PHE A 74 4.84 5.10 17.21
N GLU A 75 4.30 4.89 18.41
CA GLU A 75 4.83 5.52 19.62
C GLU A 75 6.31 5.19 19.85
N SER A 76 6.72 3.98 19.44
CA SER A 76 8.10 3.53 19.51
C SER A 76 8.99 4.16 18.41
N ASP A 77 8.49 4.28 17.18
CA ASP A 77 9.23 4.84 16.05
C ASP A 77 8.33 5.53 15.01
N ASN A 78 8.31 6.86 15.07
CA ASN A 78 7.56 7.70 14.14
C ASN A 78 7.96 7.54 12.66
N LYS A 79 9.09 6.89 12.33
CA LYS A 79 9.50 6.60 10.94
C LYS A 79 8.50 5.72 10.22
N VAL A 80 7.73 4.89 10.94
CA VAL A 80 6.66 4.05 10.38
C VAL A 80 5.71 4.89 9.50
N LEU A 81 5.45 6.14 9.88
CA LEU A 81 4.53 7.03 9.15
C LEU A 81 5.09 7.59 7.84
N TYR A 82 6.40 7.52 7.59
CA TYR A 82 6.96 8.26 6.45
C TYR A 82 8.14 7.62 5.72
N ASP A 83 8.82 6.64 6.29
CA ASP A 83 9.97 5.96 5.66
C ASP A 83 9.51 4.80 4.77
N TRP A 84 8.67 5.11 3.78
CA TRP A 84 8.16 4.13 2.80
C TRP A 84 9.04 4.09 1.55
N LYS A 85 10.34 3.89 1.75
CA LYS A 85 11.29 3.62 0.65
C LYS A 85 11.36 2.11 0.39
N PRO A 86 11.66 1.67 -0.84
CA PRO A 86 11.75 0.24 -1.18
C PRO A 86 12.73 -0.57 -0.32
N GLU A 87 13.70 0.05 0.34
CA GLU A 87 14.67 -0.64 1.21
C GLU A 87 14.22 -0.71 2.68
N SER A 88 13.11 -0.07 3.05
CA SER A 88 12.68 0.05 4.43
C SER A 88 11.75 -1.08 4.84
N GLU A 89 12.05 -1.70 5.98
CA GLU A 89 11.20 -2.70 6.63
C GLU A 89 9.86 -2.12 7.11
N TYR A 90 9.73 -0.80 7.26
CA TYR A 90 8.45 -0.19 7.58
C TYR A 90 7.44 -0.33 6.45
N VAL A 91 7.89 -0.53 5.20
CA VAL A 91 6.98 -0.85 4.09
C VAL A 91 6.30 -2.18 4.36
N ASP A 92 7.06 -3.19 4.78
CA ASP A 92 6.55 -4.53 5.08
C ASP A 92 5.53 -4.45 6.20
N LEU A 93 5.90 -3.79 7.31
CA LEU A 93 5.02 -3.56 8.44
C LEU A 93 3.70 -2.90 8.00
N VAL A 94 3.76 -1.73 7.36
CA VAL A 94 2.56 -0.96 7.02
C VAL A 94 1.69 -1.70 5.99
N SER A 95 2.29 -2.25 4.94
CA SER A 95 1.53 -2.87 3.85
C SER A 95 0.92 -4.23 4.20
N GLN A 96 1.45 -4.93 5.21
CA GLN A 96 0.84 -6.15 5.75
C GLN A 96 -0.43 -5.87 6.56
N HIS A 97 -0.59 -4.64 7.05
CA HIS A 97 -1.76 -4.22 7.82
C HIS A 97 -2.70 -3.31 7.03
N ALA A 98 -2.32 -2.94 5.81
CA ALA A 98 -3.08 -2.10 4.90
C ALA A 98 -4.06 -2.94 4.07
N GLU A 99 -5.31 -3.03 4.51
CA GLU A 99 -6.33 -3.86 3.88
C GLU A 99 -7.19 -3.04 2.91
N VAL A 100 -7.47 -3.58 1.73
CA VAL A 100 -8.29 -2.92 0.71
C VAL A 100 -9.32 -3.89 0.12
N PRO A 101 -10.52 -3.43 -0.27
CA PRO A 101 -11.45 -4.26 -1.02
C PRO A 101 -10.85 -4.52 -2.41
N GLY A 102 -10.57 -5.78 -2.74
CA GLY A 102 -9.76 -6.12 -3.92
C GLY A 102 -10.30 -5.54 -5.24
N LYS A 103 -11.62 -5.61 -5.45
CA LYS A 103 -12.27 -5.05 -6.66
C LYS A 103 -12.20 -3.52 -6.73
N ALA A 104 -12.39 -2.84 -5.59
CA ALA A 104 -12.35 -1.38 -5.52
C ALA A 104 -10.93 -0.88 -5.76
N PHE A 105 -9.95 -1.55 -5.16
CA PHE A 105 -8.53 -1.28 -5.35
C PHE A 105 -8.11 -1.36 -6.81
N MET A 106 -8.44 -2.45 -7.51
CA MET A 106 -8.12 -2.59 -8.94
C MET A 106 -8.76 -1.50 -9.79
N SER A 107 -10.04 -1.22 -9.54
CA SER A 107 -10.77 -0.16 -10.23
C SER A 107 -10.12 1.21 -10.00
N PHE A 108 -9.65 1.47 -8.78
CA PHE A 108 -8.95 2.69 -8.40
C PHE A 108 -7.60 2.82 -9.14
N LEU A 109 -6.76 1.77 -9.13
CA LEU A 109 -5.48 1.79 -9.82
C LEU A 109 -5.65 2.08 -11.32
N LYS A 110 -6.62 1.44 -11.96
CA LYS A 110 -6.94 1.65 -13.37
C LYS A 110 -7.45 3.06 -13.64
N THR A 111 -8.40 3.54 -12.83
CA THR A 111 -9.00 4.88 -12.98
C THR A 111 -7.96 5.98 -12.81
N HIS A 112 -7.06 5.83 -11.85
CA HIS A 112 -6.02 6.82 -11.55
C HIS A 112 -4.71 6.59 -12.31
N LYS A 113 -4.68 5.61 -13.23
CA LYS A 113 -3.56 5.24 -14.09
C LYS A 113 -2.27 5.03 -13.29
N PHE A 114 -2.34 4.13 -12.32
CA PHE A 114 -1.15 3.69 -11.60
C PHE A 114 -0.10 3.21 -12.61
N ASN A 115 1.15 3.62 -12.41
CA ASN A 115 2.28 3.23 -13.24
C ASN A 115 3.43 2.80 -12.32
N PRO A 116 3.86 1.53 -12.39
CA PRO A 116 4.91 1.00 -11.53
C PRO A 116 6.29 1.59 -11.78
N SER A 117 6.54 2.11 -12.97
CA SER A 117 7.81 2.73 -13.34
C SER A 117 7.87 4.19 -12.91
N THR A 118 6.77 4.73 -12.37
CA THR A 118 6.71 6.08 -11.79
C THR A 118 7.12 6.07 -10.31
N LYS A 119 7.95 7.03 -9.93
CA LYS A 119 8.26 7.32 -8.52
C LYS A 119 7.15 8.18 -7.90
N TYR A 120 6.39 7.59 -6.98
CA TYR A 120 5.44 8.33 -6.14
C TYR A 120 6.13 8.76 -4.85
N ASN A 121 6.07 10.06 -4.53
CA ASN A 121 6.69 10.62 -3.33
C ASN A 121 5.79 11.73 -2.75
N PRO A 122 4.72 11.36 -2.02
CA PRO A 122 3.95 12.31 -1.21
C PRO A 122 4.85 12.99 -0.17
N ARG A 123 4.46 14.18 0.30
CA ARG A 123 5.22 14.86 1.36
C ARG A 123 5.05 14.08 2.67
N ARG A 124 6.01 14.23 3.57
CA ARG A 124 5.91 13.64 4.92
C ARG A 124 4.61 14.04 5.63
N ALA A 125 4.21 15.31 5.52
CA ALA A 125 2.95 15.79 6.10
C ALA A 125 1.73 15.07 5.48
N ASP A 126 1.70 14.90 4.15
CA ASP A 126 0.61 14.20 3.47
C ASP A 126 0.51 12.73 3.91
N ARG A 127 1.64 12.06 4.16
CA ARG A 127 1.66 10.69 4.68
C ARG A 127 1.05 10.61 6.08
N VAL A 128 1.46 11.51 6.97
CA VAL A 128 0.94 11.57 8.35
C VAL A 128 -0.56 11.84 8.34
N THR A 129 -1.01 12.85 7.60
CA THR A 129 -2.44 13.18 7.49
C THR A 129 -3.24 12.02 6.89
N TRP A 130 -2.75 11.39 5.83
CA TRP A 130 -3.44 10.26 5.22
C TRP A 130 -3.59 9.08 6.20
N PHE A 131 -2.53 8.77 6.96
CA PHE A 131 -2.55 7.71 7.94
C PHE A 131 -3.54 8.00 9.09
N ASN A 132 -3.44 9.19 9.69
CA ASN A 132 -4.28 9.57 10.82
C ASN A 132 -5.74 9.80 10.42
N ASP A 133 -5.99 10.52 9.31
CA ASP A 133 -7.34 10.99 8.97
C ASP A 133 -8.11 10.00 8.07
N ARG A 134 -7.41 9.19 7.25
CA ARG A 134 -8.07 8.22 6.36
C ARG A 134 -8.08 6.81 6.93
N TRP A 135 -6.97 6.34 7.52
CA TRP A 135 -6.95 5.01 8.15
C TRP A 135 -7.45 5.03 9.59
N SER A 136 -7.56 6.21 10.22
CA SER A 136 -7.89 6.34 11.64
C SER A 136 -6.90 5.57 12.53
N ILE A 137 -5.60 5.60 12.18
CA ILE A 137 -4.53 5.02 12.97
C ILE A 137 -3.62 6.17 13.44
N GLY A 138 -3.51 6.36 14.76
CA GLY A 138 -2.87 7.51 15.41
C GLY A 138 -3.90 8.45 16.05
#